data_AF-A0A1Z8R8S0-F1
#
_entry.id   AF-A0A1Z8R8S0-F1
#
_cell.length_a   1.000
_cell.length_b   1.000
_cell.length_c   1.000
_cell.angle_alpha   90.00
_cell.angle_beta   90.00
_cell.angle_gamma   90.00
#
_symmetry.space_group_name_H-M   'P 1'
#
loop_
_entity.id
_entity.type
_entity.pdbx_description
1 polymer ?
#
loop_
_entity_poly.entity_id
_entity_poly.type
_entity_poly.pdbx_seq_one_letter_code
_entity_poly.pdbx_strand_id
1 'polypeptide(L)'
;FGGDSLVNDRKSILPKAIRKKDGYEYIVFNRFTDEYNTGDDKIEYIVETSRDLRTWYDTSDTTNGPELLSTPEDLGGGMERVVFRSRQTRTANGNTRQYIRVRVKAR
;
A
#
# COMPACT_ATOMS: atom_id res chain seq x y z
N PHE A 1 -21.84 8.93 18.88
CA PHE A 1 -20.59 9.53 19.38
C PHE A 1 -19.80 10.09 18.20
N GLY A 2 -19.51 11.39 18.24
CA GLY A 2 -18.38 12.08 17.58
C GLY A 2 -18.28 12.06 16.06
N GLY A 3 -19.20 12.72 15.35
CA GLY A 3 -18.95 13.15 13.97
C GLY A 3 -18.28 14.52 14.01
N ASP A 4 -16.96 14.56 13.85
CA ASP A 4 -16.28 15.80 13.51
C ASP A 4 -16.70 16.22 12.08
N SER A 5 -16.38 17.45 11.69
CA SER A 5 -16.83 18.07 10.43
C SER A 5 -16.28 17.40 9.16
N LEU A 6 -15.57 16.29 9.29
CA LEU A 6 -15.02 15.49 8.21
C LEU A 6 -15.72 14.13 8.23
N VAL A 7 -16.82 14.07 7.47
CA VAL A 7 -17.64 12.86 7.27
C VAL A 7 -16.77 11.62 7.09
N ASN A 8 -17.16 10.50 7.71
CA ASN A 8 -16.53 9.17 7.51
C ASN A 8 -16.08 8.98 6.06
N ASP A 9 -14.78 8.73 5.87
CA ASP A 9 -14.19 8.55 4.55
C ASP A 9 -14.99 7.56 3.72
N ARG A 10 -15.32 7.97 2.48
CA ARG A 10 -16.03 7.09 1.56
C ARG A 10 -15.19 5.83 1.38
N LYS A 11 -15.85 4.66 1.35
CA LYS A 11 -15.20 3.36 1.10
C LYS A 11 -14.33 3.36 -0.16
N SER A 12 -14.53 4.27 -1.11
CA SER A 12 -13.70 4.44 -2.31
C SER A 12 -12.27 4.93 -2.04
N ILE A 13 -12.04 5.59 -0.90
CA ILE A 13 -10.80 6.29 -0.55
C ILE A 13 -9.91 5.42 0.37
N LEU A 14 -10.52 4.45 1.06
CA LEU A 14 -9.80 3.50 1.92
C LEU A 14 -8.86 2.59 1.11
N PRO A 15 -7.73 2.15 1.70
CA PRO A 15 -6.88 1.13 1.10
C PRO A 15 -7.67 -0.13 0.74
N LYS A 16 -7.43 -0.68 -0.45
CA LYS A 16 -8.12 -1.88 -0.95
C LYS A 16 -7.16 -2.89 -1.52
N ALA A 17 -7.43 -4.16 -1.22
CA ALA A 17 -6.82 -5.26 -1.95
C ALA A 17 -7.51 -5.43 -3.31
N ILE A 18 -6.72 -5.61 -4.38
CA ILE A 18 -7.25 -5.96 -5.71
C ILE A 18 -7.00 -7.45 -5.94
N ARG A 19 -8.07 -8.20 -6.24
CA ARG A 19 -7.94 -9.62 -6.58
C ARG A 19 -7.90 -9.78 -8.09
N LYS A 20 -6.73 -10.12 -8.62
CA LYS A 20 -6.56 -10.56 -10.02
C LYS A 20 -6.37 -12.09 -10.04
N LYS A 21 -6.68 -12.72 -11.17
CA LYS A 21 -6.49 -14.17 -11.40
C LYS A 21 -5.07 -14.52 -11.87
N ASP A 22 -4.08 -13.69 -11.53
CA ASP A 22 -2.66 -13.86 -11.90
C ASP A 22 -1.81 -14.39 -10.74
N GLY A 23 -2.41 -14.58 -9.57
CA GLY A 23 -1.74 -15.13 -8.39
C GLY A 23 -0.93 -14.11 -7.59
N TYR A 24 -0.86 -12.84 -8.00
CA TYR A 24 -0.22 -11.79 -7.23
C TYR A 24 -1.19 -11.14 -6.23
N GLU A 25 -0.63 -10.56 -5.18
CA GLU A 25 -1.40 -9.72 -4.26
C GLU A 25 -1.18 -8.26 -4.62
N TYR A 26 -2.25 -7.48 -4.56
CA TYR A 26 -2.25 -6.06 -4.92
C TYR A 26 -2.89 -5.25 -3.81
N ILE A 27 -2.37 -4.04 -3.59
CA ILE A 27 -2.99 -3.03 -2.74
C ILE A 27 -3.00 -1.69 -3.45
N VAL A 28 -4.13 -0.99 -3.37
CA VAL A 28 -4.30 0.37 -3.87
C VAL A 28 -4.69 1.29 -2.72
N PHE A 29 -4.09 2.46 -2.66
CA PHE A 29 -4.42 3.49 -1.67
C PHE A 29 -3.99 4.86 -2.19
N ASN A 30 -4.51 5.91 -1.55
CA ASN A 30 -4.10 7.29 -1.83
C ASN A 30 -3.02 7.70 -0.83
N ARG A 31 -2.04 8.49 -1.29
CA ARG A 31 -1.00 9.09 -0.45
C ARG A 31 -0.71 10.52 -0.89
N PHE A 32 -0.09 11.30 -0.02
CA PHE A 32 0.51 12.56 -0.45
C PHE A 32 1.71 12.28 -1.38
N THR A 33 1.83 13.10 -2.40
CA THR A 33 3.03 13.21 -3.23
C THR A 33 4.22 13.67 -2.36
N ASP A 34 5.44 13.33 -2.77
CA ASP A 34 6.64 13.67 -2.00
C ASP A 34 6.83 15.18 -1.82
N GLU A 35 6.39 15.99 -2.80
CA GLU A 35 6.42 17.46 -2.75
C GLU A 35 5.52 18.03 -1.63
N TYR A 36 4.36 17.41 -1.40
CA TYR A 36 3.39 17.85 -0.40
C TYR A 36 3.51 17.10 0.93
N ASN A 37 4.45 16.14 1.03
CA ASN A 37 4.69 15.33 2.22
C ASN A 37 6.08 15.64 2.82
N THR A 38 6.27 16.90 3.21
CA THR A 38 7.55 17.44 3.69
C THR A 38 7.46 17.86 5.17
N GLY A 39 8.61 18.12 5.79
CA GLY A 39 8.71 18.54 7.18
C GLY A 39 8.74 17.40 8.19
N ASP A 40 8.60 17.76 9.46
CA ASP A 40 8.72 16.84 10.60
C ASP A 40 7.48 15.94 10.71
N ASP A 41 6.27 16.48 10.47
CA ASP A 41 4.99 15.75 10.55
C ASP A 41 4.68 14.88 9.33
N LYS A 42 5.69 14.52 8.55
CA LYS A 42 5.48 13.77 7.31
C LYS A 42 4.89 12.38 7.58
N ILE A 43 4.06 11.94 6.65
CA ILE A 43 3.42 10.64 6.71
C ILE A 43 4.27 9.62 5.96
N GLU A 44 4.79 8.63 6.68
CA GLU A 44 5.54 7.51 6.10
C GLU A 44 4.60 6.36 5.76
N TYR A 45 4.50 6.04 4.47
CA TYR A 45 3.72 4.93 3.93
C TYR A 45 4.63 3.72 3.71
N ILE A 46 4.50 2.71 4.55
CA ILE A 46 5.31 1.49 4.50
C ILE A 46 4.47 0.37 3.90
N VAL A 47 4.77 -0.01 2.66
CA VAL A 47 4.09 -1.14 1.99
C VAL A 47 4.91 -2.39 2.16
N GLU A 48 4.28 -3.47 2.61
CA GLU A 48 4.98 -4.69 2.95
C GLU A 48 4.24 -5.93 2.47
N THR A 49 5.00 -7.00 2.28
CA THR A 49 4.50 -8.34 1.98
C THR A 49 4.92 -9.35 3.04
N SER A 50 4.16 -10.43 3.15
CA SER A 50 4.45 -11.52 4.07
C SER A 50 3.95 -12.86 3.54
N ARG A 51 4.58 -13.95 3.98
CA ARG A 51 4.13 -15.34 3.76
C ARG A 51 3.39 -15.92 4.96
N ASP A 52 3.67 -15.42 6.17
CA ASP A 52 3.28 -16.03 7.45
C ASP A 52 2.57 -15.07 8.42
N LEU A 53 2.35 -13.81 8.01
CA LEU A 53 1.83 -12.69 8.82
C LEU A 53 2.75 -12.25 9.97
N ARG A 54 3.95 -12.81 10.12
CA ARG A 54 4.89 -12.53 11.20
C ARG A 54 6.11 -11.77 10.68
N THR A 55 6.69 -12.28 9.60
CA THR A 55 7.84 -11.66 8.93
C THR A 55 7.35 -10.80 7.79
N TRP A 56 7.77 -9.54 7.75
CA TRP A 56 7.32 -8.55 6.78
C TRP A 56 8.52 -7.95 6.06
N TYR A 57 8.40 -7.85 4.73
CA TYR A 57 9.42 -7.29 3.85
C TYR A 57 8.86 -6.06 3.18
N ASP A 58 9.53 -4.92 3.35
CA ASP A 58 9.15 -3.66 2.72
C ASP A 58 9.73 -3.54 1.30
N THR A 59 9.56 -2.37 0.68
CA THR A 59 10.01 -2.09 -0.69
C THR A 59 11.53 -2.10 -0.86
N SER A 60 12.32 -2.11 0.23
CA SER A 60 13.79 -2.23 0.17
C SER A 60 14.23 -3.67 -0.14
N ASP A 61 13.42 -4.68 0.20
CA ASP A 61 13.66 -6.07 -0.20
C ASP A 61 13.17 -6.28 -1.65
N THR A 62 14.12 -6.32 -2.58
CA THR A 62 13.87 -6.49 -4.02
C THR A 62 13.47 -7.91 -4.42
N THR A 63 13.43 -8.87 -3.48
CA THR A 63 13.04 -10.27 -3.73
C THR A 63 11.66 -10.57 -3.17
N ASN A 64 11.45 -10.29 -1.89
CA ASN A 64 10.25 -10.68 -1.15
C ASN A 64 9.25 -9.54 -1.01
N GLY A 65 9.72 -8.28 -1.04
CA GLY A 65 8.93 -7.07 -0.86
C GLY A 65 7.91 -6.81 -1.97
N PRO A 66 7.07 -5.78 -1.80
CA PRO A 66 6.20 -5.30 -2.87
C PRO A 66 6.95 -4.38 -3.84
N GLU A 67 6.33 -4.12 -4.98
CA GLU A 67 6.78 -3.14 -5.97
C GLU A 67 5.62 -2.26 -6.44
N LEU A 68 5.94 -1.02 -6.82
CA LEU A 68 4.98 -0.09 -7.40
C LEU A 68 4.68 -0.53 -8.85
N LEU A 69 3.41 -0.68 -9.20
CA LEU A 69 2.97 -1.32 -10.45
C LEU A 69 2.89 -0.36 -11.66
N SER A 70 3.02 0.94 -11.45
CA SER A 70 2.99 1.95 -12.52
C SER A 70 3.33 3.33 -11.95
N THR A 71 3.35 4.34 -12.82
CA THR A 71 3.26 5.74 -12.39
C THR A 71 1.99 5.93 -11.52
N PRO A 72 2.09 6.63 -10.37
CA PRO A 72 0.93 7.03 -9.58
C PRO A 72 -0.07 7.87 -10.39
N GLU A 73 -1.36 7.74 -10.09
CA GLU A 73 -2.44 8.55 -10.66
C GLU A 73 -2.59 9.83 -9.83
N ASP A 74 -2.41 11.00 -10.44
CA ASP A 74 -2.63 12.29 -9.79
C ASP A 74 -4.13 12.47 -9.48
N LEU A 75 -4.44 12.80 -8.21
CA LEU A 75 -5.79 13.08 -7.74
C LEU A 75 -6.02 14.58 -7.49
N GLY A 76 -5.00 15.41 -7.72
CA GLY A 76 -4.99 16.83 -7.42
C GLY A 76 -4.76 17.13 -5.93
N GLY A 77 -4.43 18.41 -5.64
CA GLY A 77 -4.23 18.88 -4.26
C GLY A 77 -3.06 18.21 -3.54
N GLY A 78 -2.05 17.77 -4.29
CA GLY A 78 -0.87 17.10 -3.74
C GLY A 78 -1.09 15.62 -3.39
N MET A 79 -2.23 15.04 -3.74
CA MET A 79 -2.56 13.63 -3.51
C MET A 79 -2.40 12.80 -4.78
N GLU A 80 -1.94 11.57 -4.61
CA GLU A 80 -1.84 10.59 -5.69
C GLU A 80 -2.39 9.23 -5.25
N ARG A 81 -2.90 8.45 -6.21
CA ARG A 81 -3.26 7.04 -6.01
C ARG A 81 -2.13 6.14 -6.50
N VAL A 82 -1.72 5.23 -5.62
CA VAL A 82 -0.67 4.26 -5.90
C VAL A 82 -1.21 2.84 -5.90
N VAL A 83 -0.63 2.01 -6.75
CA VAL A 83 -0.92 0.56 -6.79
C VAL A 83 0.38 -0.19 -6.58
N PHE A 84 0.44 -0.96 -5.50
CA PHE A 84 1.54 -1.89 -5.25
C PHE A 84 1.11 -3.32 -5.53
N ARG A 85 2.08 -4.13 -5.94
CA ARG A 85 1.94 -5.57 -6.18
C ARG A 85 3.03 -6.34 -5.44
N SER A 86 2.75 -7.55 -4.99
CA SER A 86 3.81 -8.47 -4.57
C SER A 86 4.75 -8.81 -5.73
N ARG A 87 6.06 -8.92 -5.48
CA ARG A 87 7.00 -9.38 -6.53
C ARG A 87 6.85 -10.84 -6.90
N GLN A 88 6.35 -11.64 -5.95
CA GLN A 88 6.13 -13.07 -6.13
C GLN A 88 4.63 -13.39 -6.09
N THR A 89 4.25 -14.44 -6.81
CA THR A 89 2.89 -15.00 -6.72
C THR A 89 2.69 -15.73 -5.40
N ARG A 90 1.42 -15.96 -5.06
CA ARG A 90 0.97 -16.70 -3.89
C ARG A 90 1.59 -18.10 -3.79
N THR A 91 1.84 -18.73 -4.94
CA THR A 91 2.34 -20.10 -5.04
C THR A 91 3.85 -20.21 -5.29
N ALA A 92 4.57 -19.08 -5.39
CA ALA A 92 6.00 -19.10 -5.64
C ALA A 92 6.77 -19.83 -4.52
N ASN A 93 7.84 -20.54 -4.89
CA ASN A 93 8.72 -21.27 -3.98
C ASN A 93 7.99 -22.30 -3.10
N GLY A 94 6.94 -22.94 -3.63
CA GLY A 94 6.16 -23.96 -2.91
C GLY A 94 5.23 -23.40 -1.82
N ASN A 95 5.07 -22.09 -1.72
CA ASN A 95 4.15 -21.47 -0.78
C ASN A 95 2.69 -21.62 -1.24
N THR A 96 1.75 -21.32 -0.35
CA THR A 96 0.31 -21.32 -0.66
C THR A 96 -0.36 -19.98 -0.38
N ARG A 97 0.40 -19.02 0.18
CA ARG A 97 -0.10 -17.74 0.68
C ARG A 97 0.88 -16.62 0.36
N GLN A 98 0.31 -15.45 0.20
CA GLN A 98 0.99 -14.17 0.08
C GLN A 98 0.03 -13.16 0.69
N TYR A 99 0.58 -12.23 1.46
CA TYR A 99 -0.15 -11.12 2.04
C TYR A 99 0.54 -9.83 1.62
N ILE A 100 -0.25 -8.77 1.52
CA ILE A 100 0.23 -7.42 1.28
C ILE A 100 -0.52 -6.47 2.22
N ARG A 101 0.18 -5.48 2.77
CA ARG A 101 -0.43 -4.43 3.60
C ARG A 101 0.26 -3.10 3.36
N VAL A 102 -0.42 -2.05 3.81
CA VAL A 102 0.17 -0.73 4.02
C VAL A 102 0.09 -0.40 5.51
N ARG A 103 1.15 0.16 6.06
CA ARG A 103 1.18 0.78 7.38
C ARG A 103 1.52 2.25 7.23
N VAL A 104 1.02 3.05 8.16
CA VAL A 104 1.24 4.49 8.19
C VAL A 104 1.92 4.85 9.50
N LYS A 105 2.92 5.72 9.44
CA LYS A 105 3.54 6.34 10.61
C LYS A 105 3.59 7.84 10.40
N ALA A 106 3.28 8.62 11.42
CA ALA A 106 3.72 10.01 11.50
C ALA A 106 5.14 10.03 12.06
N ARG A 107 5.96 10.97 11.61
CA ARG A 107 7.26 11.26 12.22
C ARG A 107 7.17 12.43 13.18
#